data_AF-D0LEE9-F1
#
_entry.id   AF-D0LEE9-F1
#
_cell.length_a   1.000
_cell.length_b   1.000
_cell.length_c   1.000
_cell.angle_alpha   90.00
_cell.angle_beta   90.00
_cell.angle_gamma   90.00
#
_symmetry.space_group_name_H-M   'P 1'
#
loop_
_entity.id
_entity.type
_entity.pdbx_description
1 polymer ?
#
loop_
_entity_poly.entity_id
_entity_poly.type
_entity_poly.pdbx_seq_one_letter_code
_entity_poly.pdbx_strand_id
1 'polypeptide(L)'
;MPSTFTIDGFEPEHVWTAVRYGRPWNGWATPVVTRDVLESVIAAAEGETLHFIETTAVISGDKLRPDADGNYDLGQIGWCFIETDRWD
;
A
#
# COMPACT_ATOMS: atom_id res chain seq x y z
N MET A 1 -9.45 16.16 0.71
CA MET A 1 -8.17 16.17 -0.02
C MET A 1 -7.79 14.71 -0.25
N PRO A 2 -7.15 14.34 -1.38
CA PRO A 2 -6.56 13.00 -1.51
C PRO A 2 -5.58 12.80 -0.35
N SER A 3 -5.64 11.65 0.32
CA SER A 3 -4.72 11.36 1.43
C SER A 3 -3.49 10.64 0.91
N THR A 4 -2.31 11.07 1.32
CA THR A 4 -1.03 10.54 0.85
C THR A 4 -0.30 9.73 1.92
N PHE A 5 0.49 8.76 1.47
CA PHE A 5 1.27 7.88 2.33
C PHE A 5 2.61 7.52 1.70
N THR A 6 3.48 6.95 2.54
CA THR A 6 4.80 6.41 2.18
C THR A 6 5.07 5.13 2.98
N ILE A 7 6.08 4.36 2.57
CA ILE A 7 6.69 3.31 3.39
C ILE A 7 7.63 3.97 4.40
N ASP A 8 7.66 3.49 5.64
CA ASP A 8 8.62 3.95 6.66
C ASP A 8 10.06 3.76 6.16
N GLY A 9 10.80 4.88 6.03
CA GLY A 9 12.18 4.91 5.54
C GLY A 9 12.31 5.21 4.04
N PHE A 10 11.21 5.48 3.34
CA PHE A 10 11.20 5.90 1.92
C PHE A 10 10.99 7.42 1.76
N GLU A 11 10.89 8.15 2.87
CA GLU A 11 10.75 9.59 2.87
C GLU A 11 12.04 10.33 2.49
N PRO A 12 11.95 11.41 1.69
CA PRO A 12 10.75 11.96 1.03
C PRO A 12 10.52 11.46 -0.43
N GLU A 13 11.32 10.51 -0.92
CA GLU A 13 11.43 10.20 -2.35
C GLU A 13 10.19 9.53 -2.95
N HIS A 14 9.45 8.75 -2.15
CA HIS A 14 8.30 7.99 -2.62
C HIS A 14 7.02 8.29 -1.85
N VAL A 15 6.09 8.99 -2.50
CA VAL A 15 4.78 9.32 -1.93
C VAL A 15 3.68 8.89 -2.89
N TRP A 16 2.66 8.23 -2.35
CA TRP A 16 1.52 7.72 -3.11
C TRP A 16 0.20 8.21 -2.55
N THR A 17 -0.85 8.15 -3.37
CA THR A 17 -2.22 8.48 -2.96
C THR A 17 -2.96 7.22 -2.51
N ALA A 18 -3.55 7.28 -1.33
CA ALA A 18 -4.51 6.29 -0.84
C ALA A 18 -5.93 6.67 -1.31
N VAL A 19 -6.74 5.65 -1.62
CA VAL A 19 -8.19 5.80 -1.81
C VAL A 19 -8.85 6.13 -0.46
N ARG A 20 -8.41 5.45 0.59
CA ARG A 20 -8.81 5.61 2.00
C ARG A 20 -7.80 4.91 2.89
N TYR A 21 -7.94 5.04 4.20
CA TYR A 21 -7.24 4.17 5.17
C TYR A 21 -8.19 3.14 5.76
N GLY A 22 -7.67 1.94 5.96
CA GLY A 22 -8.31 0.89 6.72
C GLY A 22 -8.18 1.12 8.23
N ARG A 23 -8.37 0.05 9.00
CA ARG A 23 -8.10 0.06 10.43
C ARG A 23 -6.58 0.04 10.65
N PRO A 24 -6.00 0.92 11.48
CA PRO A 24 -4.57 0.88 11.77
C PRO A 24 -4.12 -0.48 12.31
N TRP A 25 -2.89 -0.86 11.98
CA TRP A 25 -2.28 -2.11 12.39
C TRP A 25 -0.98 -1.84 13.15
N ASN A 26 -0.92 -2.22 14.44
CA ASN A 26 0.23 -1.94 15.32
C ASN A 26 0.70 -0.47 15.35
N GLY A 27 -0.24 0.47 15.15
CA GLY A 27 0.07 1.91 15.10
C GLY A 27 0.46 2.43 13.72
N TRP A 28 0.63 1.55 12.74
CA TRP A 28 0.92 1.90 11.34
C TRP A 28 -0.34 2.17 10.53
N ALA A 29 -0.20 3.03 9.53
CA ALA A 29 -1.26 3.28 8.56
C ALA A 29 -1.53 2.04 7.73
N THR A 30 -2.77 1.88 7.28
CA THR A 30 -3.18 0.79 6.37
C THR A 30 -3.82 1.39 5.12
N PRO A 31 -2.99 1.90 4.18
CA PRO A 31 -3.48 2.51 2.96
C PRO A 31 -4.25 1.49 2.13
N VAL A 32 -5.43 1.88 1.66
CA VAL A 32 -6.17 1.14 0.64
C VAL A 32 -5.93 1.82 -0.69
N VAL A 33 -5.43 1.07 -1.67
CA VAL A 33 -4.90 1.61 -2.93
C VAL A 33 -5.52 0.95 -4.15
N THR A 34 -5.49 1.65 -5.28
CA THR A 34 -5.82 1.05 -6.57
C THR A 34 -4.74 0.06 -7.00
N ARG A 35 -5.03 -0.75 -8.02
CA ARG A 35 -4.04 -1.64 -8.64
C ARG A 35 -2.78 -0.90 -9.11
N ASP A 36 -2.95 0.21 -9.81
CA ASP A 36 -1.83 0.97 -10.38
C ASP A 36 -0.91 1.52 -9.29
N VAL A 37 -1.49 1.99 -8.18
CA VAL A 37 -0.71 2.45 -7.03
C VAL A 37 -0.01 1.27 -6.35
N LEU A 38 -0.66 0.12 -6.18
CA LEU A 38 0.00 -1.08 -5.68
C LEU A 38 1.20 -1.47 -6.55
N GLU A 39 1.03 -1.50 -7.88
CA GLU A 39 2.12 -1.81 -8.81
C GLU A 39 3.29 -0.82 -8.66
N SER A 40 2.99 0.48 -8.50
CA SER A 40 4.02 1.50 -8.25
C SER A 40 4.71 1.36 -6.89
N VAL A 41 3.99 0.99 -5.83
CA VAL A 41 4.56 0.76 -4.49
C VAL A 41 5.56 -0.39 -4.53
N ILE A 42 5.18 -1.52 -5.15
CA ILE A 42 6.07 -2.68 -5.24
C ILE A 42 7.26 -2.42 -6.17
N ALA A 43 7.08 -1.63 -7.24
CA ALA A 43 8.19 -1.24 -8.10
C ALA A 43 9.25 -0.39 -7.39
N ALA A 44 8.88 0.34 -6.34
CA ALA A 44 9.83 1.11 -5.52
C ALA A 44 10.48 0.27 -4.41
N ALA A 45 9.86 -0.83 -3.98
CA ALA A 45 10.38 -1.70 -2.94
C ALA A 45 11.43 -2.67 -3.52
N GLU A 46 12.71 -2.30 -3.43
CA GLU A 46 13.81 -3.12 -3.94
C GLU A 46 13.79 -4.55 -3.36
N GLY A 47 13.91 -5.53 -4.25
CA GLY A 47 13.92 -6.96 -3.89
C GLY A 47 12.52 -7.60 -3.85
N GLU A 48 11.46 -6.81 -3.96
CA GLU A 48 10.08 -7.32 -3.99
C GLU A 48 9.65 -7.72 -5.41
N THR A 49 8.79 -8.73 -5.49
CA THR A 49 8.24 -9.20 -6.78
C THR A 49 6.73 -9.16 -6.75
N LEU A 50 6.10 -8.73 -7.86
CA LEU A 50 4.64 -8.69 -8.00
C LEU A 50 4.20 -9.52 -9.20
N HIS A 51 3.23 -10.40 -8.96
CA HIS A 51 2.42 -11.00 -10.03
C HIS A 51 0.97 -11.15 -9.57
N PHE A 52 0.06 -11.28 -10.53
CA PHE A 52 -1.37 -11.45 -10.25
C PHE A 52 -1.84 -12.84 -10.64
N ILE A 53 -2.60 -13.47 -9.74
CA ILE A 53 -3.40 -14.66 -10.02
C ILE A 53 -4.86 -14.19 -10.00
N GLU A 54 -5.45 -14.09 -11.17
CA GLU A 54 -6.74 -13.40 -11.38
C GLU A 54 -6.66 -11.95 -10.84
N THR A 55 -7.37 -11.67 -9.74
CA THR A 55 -7.35 -10.36 -9.06
C THR A 55 -6.53 -10.36 -7.77
N THR A 56 -5.96 -11.49 -7.37
CA THR A 56 -5.12 -11.56 -6.17
C THR A 56 -3.70 -11.16 -6.52
N ALA A 57 -3.17 -10.14 -5.84
CA ALA A 57 -1.76 -9.79 -5.91
C ALA A 57 -0.95 -10.79 -5.07
N VAL A 58 0.16 -11.26 -5.63
CA VAL A 58 1.14 -12.09 -4.93
C VAL A 58 2.45 -11.31 -4.88
N ILE A 59 2.83 -10.87 -3.68
CA ILE A 59 3.99 -10.03 -3.39
C ILE A 59 5.01 -10.89 -2.65
N SER A 60 6.09 -11.29 -3.32
CA SER A 60 7.15 -12.13 -2.72
C SER A 60 6.65 -13.39 -2.00
N GLY A 61 5.52 -13.95 -2.45
CA GLY A 61 4.86 -15.13 -1.89
C GLY A 61 3.65 -14.83 -1.01
N ASP A 62 3.51 -13.59 -0.51
CA ASP A 62 2.38 -13.16 0.29
C ASP A 62 1.20 -12.75 -0.58
N LYS A 63 -0.02 -13.13 -0.16
CA LYS A 63 -1.25 -12.92 -0.94
C LYS A 63 -2.01 -11.71 -0.41
N LEU A 64 -2.29 -10.78 -1.31
CA LEU A 64 -3.04 -9.58 -1.05
C LEU A 64 -4.32 -9.59 -1.90
N ARG A 65 -5.47 -9.71 -1.25
CA ARG A 65 -6.78 -9.78 -1.93
C ARG A 65 -7.38 -8.38 -2.04
N PRO A 66 -8.02 -8.06 -3.18
CA PRO A 66 -8.75 -6.81 -3.30
C PRO A 66 -10.06 -6.87 -2.51
N ASP A 67 -10.59 -5.70 -2.17
CA ASP A 67 -11.94 -5.52 -1.67
C ASP A 67 -12.99 -5.64 -2.79
N ALA A 68 -14.26 -5.44 -2.44
CA ALA A 68 -15.38 -5.53 -3.38
C ALA A 68 -15.32 -4.48 -4.52
N ASP A 69 -14.57 -3.39 -4.31
CA ASP A 69 -14.38 -2.32 -5.29
C ASP A 69 -13.10 -2.51 -6.13
N GLY A 70 -12.35 -3.59 -5.88
CA GLY A 70 -11.10 -3.88 -6.59
C GLY A 70 -9.87 -3.17 -6.01
N ASN A 71 -9.96 -2.57 -4.82
CA ASN A 71 -8.84 -1.89 -4.16
C ASN A 71 -8.12 -2.82 -3.17
N TYR A 72 -6.83 -2.58 -2.97
CA TYR A 72 -5.97 -3.43 -2.16
C TYR A 72 -5.64 -2.74 -0.83
N ASP A 73 -6.04 -3.37 0.28
CA ASP A 73 -5.67 -2.92 1.63
C ASP A 73 -4.27 -3.43 1.99
N LEU A 74 -3.29 -2.50 1.99
CA LEU A 74 -1.89 -2.81 2.27
C LEU A 74 -1.65 -3.25 3.73
N GLY A 75 -2.62 -3.10 4.62
CA GLY A 75 -2.56 -3.67 5.97
C GLY A 75 -2.48 -5.20 5.97
N GLN A 76 -2.87 -5.87 4.89
CA GLN A 76 -2.81 -7.34 4.77
C GLN A 76 -1.38 -7.89 4.68
N ILE A 77 -0.40 -7.09 4.23
CA ILE A 77 0.99 -7.53 4.04
C ILE A 77 1.92 -7.18 5.21
N GLY A 78 1.41 -6.50 6.24
CA GLY A 78 2.14 -6.25 7.50
C GLY A 78 3.34 -5.31 7.38
N TRP A 79 3.42 -4.50 6.33
CA TRP A 79 4.44 -3.47 6.18
C TRP A 79 4.12 -2.21 7.00
N CYS A 80 5.13 -1.38 7.23
CA CYS A 80 5.03 -0.13 7.97
C CYS A 80 4.78 1.04 7.00
N PHE A 81 3.60 1.66 7.08
CA PHE A 81 3.24 2.84 6.28
C PHE A 81 2.94 4.05 7.17
N ILE A 82 3.26 5.24 6.68
CA ILE A 82 3.06 6.53 7.35
C ILE A 82 2.15 7.42 6.51
N GLU A 83 1.19 8.10 7.16
CA GLU A 83 0.37 9.16 6.54
C GLU A 83 1.22 10.44 6.42
N THR A 84 1.42 10.95 5.21
CA THR A 84 2.25 12.15 4.97
C THR A 84 1.49 13.46 5.15
N ASP A 85 0.16 13.45 5.00
CA ASP A 85 -0.67 14.67 5.16
C ASP A 85 -1.12 14.94 6.62
N ARG A 86 -0.70 14.11 7.58
CA ARG A 86 -1.21 14.19 8.96
C ARG A 86 -0.66 15.38 9.77
N TRP A 87 0.35 16.07 9.24
CA TRP A 87 1.12 17.08 9.97
C TRP A 87 1.17 18.47 9.30
N ASP A 88 0.36 18.70 8.25
CA ASP A 88 0.15 20.03 7.66
C ASP A 88 -0.93 20.86 8.39
#